data_AF-A0A943EL69-F1
#
_entry.id   AF-A0A943EL69-F1
#
_cell.length_a   1.000
_cell.length_b   1.000
_cell.length_c   1.000
_cell.angle_alpha   90.00
_cell.angle_beta   90.00
_cell.angle_gamma   90.00
#
_symmetry.space_group_name_H-M   'P 1'
#
loop_
_entity.id
_entity.type
_entity.pdbx_description
1 polymer ?
#
loop_
_entity_poly.entity_id
_entity_poly.type
_entity_poly.pdbx_seq_one_letter_code
_entity_poly.pdbx_strand_id
1 'polypeptide(L)'
;MNSYLKTYLKFALFILITFTITSLILAVIINFIHLSNFIYHSIINLIAAIIMIIWAFMIVKKFPKNAFLHGLLCSLLFAIVAIILNIDNLNILNIISRPFILISSVIILSLYKKKLNTL
;
A
#
# COMPACT_ATOMS: atom_id res chain seq x y z
N MET A 1 20.55 -2.32 17.15
CA MET A 1 19.94 -1.74 15.93
C MET A 1 18.53 -1.28 16.28
N ASN A 2 18.26 0.03 16.23
CA ASN A 2 17.05 0.67 16.77
C ASN A 2 15.74 -0.06 16.38
N SER A 3 14.88 -0.34 17.36
CA SER A 3 13.61 -1.08 17.22
C SER A 3 12.74 -0.65 16.02
N TYR A 4 12.78 0.65 15.71
CA TYR A 4 12.08 1.24 14.58
C TYR A 4 12.61 0.78 13.22
N LEU A 5 13.95 0.72 13.02
CA LEU A 5 14.55 0.28 11.75
C LEU A 5 14.12 -1.14 11.41
N LYS A 6 14.14 -2.06 12.39
CA LYS A 6 13.67 -3.44 12.21
C LYS A 6 12.19 -3.49 11.81
N THR A 7 11.38 -2.56 12.30
CA THR A 7 9.96 -2.49 11.95
C THR A 7 9.76 -1.97 10.52
N TYR A 8 10.48 -0.93 10.11
CA TYR A 8 10.46 -0.45 8.72
C TYR A 8 11.03 -1.47 7.73
N LEU A 9 12.06 -2.22 8.11
CA LEU A 9 12.63 -3.26 7.25
C LEU A 9 11.64 -4.41 7.03
N LYS A 10 10.97 -4.86 8.11
CA LYS A 10 9.86 -5.82 8.00
C LYS A 10 8.72 -5.27 7.14
N PHE A 11 8.48 -3.97 7.22
CA PHE A 11 7.48 -3.29 6.41
C PHE A 11 7.85 -3.33 4.92
N ALA A 12 9.07 -2.90 4.57
CA ALA A 12 9.57 -2.92 3.20
C ALA A 12 9.58 -4.35 2.62
N LEU A 13 10.02 -5.34 3.40
CA LEU A 13 10.02 -6.74 2.99
C LEU A 13 8.60 -7.25 2.69
N PHE A 14 7.62 -6.89 3.52
CA PHE A 14 6.24 -7.30 3.31
C PHE A 14 5.59 -6.56 2.12
N ILE A 15 5.91 -5.29 1.86
CA ILE A 15 5.50 -4.58 0.62
C ILE A 15 6.06 -5.34 -0.59
N LEU A 16 7.35 -5.67 -0.56
CA LEU A 16 8.00 -6.36 -1.65
C LEU A 16 7.33 -7.71 -1.92
N ILE A 17 7.11 -8.52 -0.89
CA ILE A 17 6.44 -9.82 -1.00
C ILE A 17 5.03 -9.67 -1.58
N THR A 18 4.22 -8.75 -1.03
CA THR A 18 2.83 -8.55 -1.51
C THR A 18 2.79 -8.09 -2.95
N PHE A 19 3.70 -7.19 -3.35
CA PHE A 19 3.86 -6.74 -4.73
C PHE A 19 4.29 -7.87 -5.68
N THR A 20 5.26 -8.69 -5.27
CA THR A 20 5.73 -9.83 -6.08
C THR A 20 4.63 -10.87 -6.26
N ILE A 21 3.88 -11.20 -5.20
CA ILE A 21 2.77 -12.16 -5.28
C ILE A 21 1.66 -11.63 -6.18
N THR A 22 1.27 -10.36 -6.02
CA THR A 22 0.24 -9.77 -6.90
C THR A 22 0.69 -9.76 -8.36
N SER A 23 1.95 -9.39 -8.63
CA SER A 23 2.51 -9.40 -9.98
C SER A 23 2.54 -10.82 -10.59
N LEU A 24 2.88 -11.84 -9.79
CA LEU A 24 2.89 -13.24 -10.22
C LEU A 24 1.49 -13.74 -10.56
N ILE A 25 0.53 -13.57 -9.66
CA ILE A 25 -0.88 -13.98 -9.87
C ILE A 25 -1.43 -13.33 -11.14
N LEU A 26 -1.08 -12.07 -11.33
CA LEU A 26 -1.54 -11.27 -12.46
C LEU A 26 -0.91 -11.73 -13.78
N ALA A 27 0.39 -12.03 -13.80
CA ALA A 27 1.06 -12.61 -14.97
C ALA A 27 0.43 -13.96 -15.36
N VAL A 28 0.07 -14.78 -14.37
CA VAL A 28 -0.66 -16.04 -14.59
C VAL A 28 -2.03 -15.76 -15.22
N ILE A 29 -2.83 -14.85 -14.66
CA ILE A 29 -4.17 -14.53 -15.19
C ILE A 29 -4.12 -14.04 -16.64
N ILE A 30 -3.17 -13.17 -16.99
CA ILE A 30 -3.01 -12.67 -18.37
C ILE A 30 -2.74 -13.82 -19.35
N ASN A 31 -1.95 -14.80 -18.94
CA ASN A 31 -1.58 -15.91 -19.80
C ASN A 31 -2.75 -16.87 -20.09
N PHE A 32 -3.79 -16.86 -19.23
CA PHE A 32 -4.94 -17.76 -19.35
C PHE A 32 -6.23 -17.08 -19.82
N ILE A 33 -6.37 -15.77 -19.64
CA ILE A 33 -7.60 -15.06 -19.97
C ILE A 33 -7.26 -13.90 -20.92
N HIS A 34 -7.74 -13.97 -22.16
CA HIS A 34 -7.78 -12.83 -23.09
C HIS A 34 -8.78 -11.78 -22.59
N LEU A 35 -8.44 -11.13 -21.47
CA LEU A 35 -9.20 -10.05 -20.89
C LEU A 35 -8.85 -8.74 -21.60
N SER A 36 -9.82 -7.84 -21.74
CA SER A 36 -9.52 -6.51 -22.27
C SER A 36 -8.56 -5.78 -21.34
N ASN A 37 -7.64 -5.00 -21.93
CA ASN A 37 -6.59 -4.30 -21.19
C ASN A 37 -7.17 -3.35 -20.11
N PHE A 38 -8.38 -2.82 -20.35
CA PHE A 38 -9.11 -1.99 -19.40
C PHE A 38 -9.56 -2.74 -18.14
N ILE A 39 -10.18 -3.91 -18.30
CA ILE A 39 -10.65 -4.72 -17.17
C ILE A 39 -9.46 -5.20 -16.34
N TYR A 40 -8.38 -5.58 -17.02
CA TYR A 40 -7.11 -5.95 -16.40
C TYR A 40 -6.56 -4.85 -15.48
N HIS A 41 -6.37 -3.63 -16.00
CA HIS A 41 -5.85 -2.52 -15.20
C HIS A 41 -6.79 -2.12 -14.04
N SER A 42 -8.10 -2.26 -14.24
CA SER A 42 -9.10 -2.00 -13.20
C SER A 42 -8.99 -2.99 -12.03
N ILE A 43 -8.85 -4.29 -12.31
CA ILE A 43 -8.70 -5.33 -11.28
C ILE A 43 -7.41 -5.10 -10.47
N ILE A 44 -6.30 -4.77 -11.13
CA ILE A 44 -5.03 -4.49 -10.46
C ILE A 44 -5.14 -3.31 -9.51
N ASN A 45 -5.73 -2.22 -9.99
CA ASN A 45 -5.86 -1.01 -9.20
C ASN A 45 -6.80 -1.24 -8.01
N LEU A 46 -7.85 -2.05 -8.17
CA LEU A 46 -8.72 -2.48 -7.08
C LEU A 46 -7.97 -3.30 -6.02
N ILE A 47 -7.24 -4.33 -6.44
CA ILE A 47 -6.46 -5.19 -5.52
C ILE A 47 -5.41 -4.35 -4.78
N ALA A 48 -4.70 -3.48 -5.50
CA ALA A 48 -3.72 -2.58 -4.90
C ALA A 48 -4.37 -1.67 -3.85
N ALA A 49 -5.55 -1.10 -4.12
CA ALA A 49 -6.28 -0.27 -3.17
C ALA A 49 -6.65 -1.05 -1.89
N ILE A 50 -7.17 -2.27 -2.04
CA ILE A 50 -7.51 -3.16 -0.90
C ILE A 50 -6.27 -3.43 -0.04
N ILE A 51 -5.14 -3.73 -0.68
CA ILE A 51 -3.87 -3.93 0.02
C ILE A 51 -3.50 -2.67 0.82
N MET A 52 -3.58 -1.46 0.23
CA MET A 52 -3.28 -0.21 0.94
C MET A 52 -4.18 0.01 2.17
N ILE A 53 -5.46 -0.36 2.08
CA ILE A 53 -6.39 -0.26 3.22
C ILE A 53 -5.97 -1.21 4.35
N ILE A 54 -5.68 -2.48 4.03
CA ILE A 54 -5.20 -3.47 5.01
C ILE A 54 -3.92 -2.95 5.71
N TRP A 55 -3.04 -2.31 4.96
CA TRP A 55 -1.83 -1.69 5.50
C TRP A 55 -2.12 -0.56 6.47
N ALA A 56 -3.07 0.31 6.16
CA ALA A 56 -3.48 1.38 7.06
C ALA A 56 -3.93 0.84 8.42
N PHE A 57 -4.70 -0.26 8.43
CA PHE A 57 -5.07 -0.96 9.67
C PHE A 57 -3.85 -1.45 10.45
N MET A 58 -2.87 -2.06 9.79
CA MET A 58 -1.65 -2.54 10.45
C MET A 58 -0.84 -1.39 11.07
N ILE A 59 -0.73 -0.25 10.38
CA ILE A 59 -0.02 0.95 10.86
C ILE A 59 -0.71 1.50 12.11
N VAL A 60 -2.03 1.72 12.06
CA VAL A 60 -2.81 2.27 13.20
C VAL A 60 -2.81 1.30 14.40
N LYS A 61 -2.78 -0.01 14.16
CA LYS A 61 -2.66 -1.01 15.21
C LYS A 61 -1.29 -0.97 15.89
N LYS A 62 -0.21 -0.90 15.11
CA LYS A 62 1.17 -1.01 15.62
C LYS A 62 1.74 0.30 16.15
N PHE A 63 1.31 1.43 15.60
CA PHE A 63 1.80 2.76 15.97
C PHE A 63 0.66 3.71 16.35
N PRO A 64 -0.14 3.41 17.38
CA PRO A 64 -1.36 4.15 17.67
C PRO A 64 -1.15 5.64 17.99
N LYS A 65 0.00 6.02 18.58
CA LYS A 65 0.29 7.42 18.93
C LYS A 65 0.76 8.27 17.75
N ASN A 66 1.53 7.67 16.83
CA ASN A 66 2.18 8.38 15.70
C ASN A 66 1.75 7.79 14.34
N ALA A 67 0.54 7.22 14.25
CA ALA A 67 0.08 6.46 13.09
C ALA A 67 0.14 7.28 11.80
N PHE A 68 -0.22 8.56 11.87
CA PHE A 68 -0.18 9.48 10.74
C PHE A 68 1.24 9.67 10.17
N LEU A 69 2.23 9.90 11.05
CA LEU A 69 3.62 10.10 10.65
C LEU A 69 4.21 8.83 10.03
N HIS A 70 3.93 7.66 10.62
CA HIS A 70 4.32 6.38 10.04
C HIS A 70 3.58 6.07 8.73
N GLY A 71 2.32 6.49 8.61
CA GLY A 71 1.55 6.41 7.36
C GLY A 71 2.15 7.25 6.25
N LEU A 72 2.58 8.48 6.55
CA LEU A 72 3.27 9.37 5.62
C LEU A 72 4.63 8.82 5.18
N LEU A 73 5.46 8.36 6.12
CA LEU A 73 6.77 7.78 5.78
C LEU A 73 6.62 6.52 4.93
N CYS A 74 5.62 5.69 5.24
CA CYS A 74 5.34 4.49 4.49
C CYS A 74 4.84 4.78 3.06
N SER A 75 3.91 5.73 2.92
CA SER A 75 3.41 6.14 1.61
C SER A 75 4.50 6.76 0.74
N LEU A 76 5.43 7.51 1.35
CA LEU A 76 6.59 8.08 0.65
C LEU A 76 7.58 6.99 0.20
N LEU A 77 7.88 6.02 1.07
CA LEU A 77 8.65 4.82 0.70
C LEU A 77 8.02 4.06 -0.46
N PHE A 78 6.69 3.88 -0.42
CA PHE A 78 5.97 3.19 -1.47
C PHE A 78 6.05 3.95 -2.80
N ALA A 79 5.87 5.28 -2.79
CA ALA A 79 5.97 6.11 -3.98
C ALA A 79 7.37 6.01 -4.61
N ILE A 80 8.44 6.07 -3.81
CA ILE A 80 9.82 5.92 -4.28
C ILE A 80 10.04 4.55 -4.93
N VAL A 81 9.62 3.47 -4.25
CA VAL A 81 9.75 2.11 -4.80
C VAL A 81 8.96 1.96 -6.10
N ALA A 82 7.75 2.54 -6.17
CA ALA A 82 6.93 2.49 -7.37
C ALA A 82 7.56 3.25 -8.55
N ILE A 83 8.20 4.40 -8.31
CA ILE A 83 8.94 5.16 -9.32
C ILE A 83 10.12 4.34 -9.85
N ILE A 84 10.91 3.73 -8.96
CA ILE A 84 12.07 2.92 -9.34
C ILE A 84 11.63 1.71 -10.19
N LEU A 85 10.59 1.00 -9.78
CA LEU A 85 10.12 -0.21 -10.48
C LEU A 85 9.42 0.07 -11.81
N ASN A 86 8.91 1.29 -12.03
CA ASN A 86 8.18 1.66 -13.25
C ASN A 86 8.87 2.82 -13.98
N ILE A 87 10.19 2.93 -13.88
CA ILE A 87 10.95 4.05 -14.45
C ILE A 87 10.79 4.16 -15.96
N ASP A 88 10.63 3.01 -16.64
CA ASP A 88 10.46 2.92 -18.10
C ASP A 88 9.04 3.27 -18.55
N ASN A 89 8.04 3.22 -17.66
CA ASN A 89 6.64 3.52 -17.97
C ASN A 89 5.92 4.12 -16.74
N LEU A 90 6.22 5.39 -16.48
CA LEU A 90 5.74 6.12 -15.32
C LEU A 90 4.23 6.42 -15.42
N ASN A 91 3.41 5.56 -14.82
CA ASN A 91 2.01 5.87 -14.59
C ASN A 91 1.84 6.67 -13.29
N ILE A 92 1.96 7.99 -13.41
CA ILE A 92 1.89 8.95 -12.29
C ILE A 92 0.61 8.78 -11.47
N LEU A 93 -0.53 8.53 -12.13
CA LEU A 93 -1.82 8.29 -11.46
C LEU A 93 -1.74 7.08 -10.54
N ASN A 94 -1.14 5.97 -10.99
CA ASN A 94 -0.96 4.77 -10.16
C ASN A 94 0.05 4.99 -9.02
N ILE A 95 1.11 5.77 -9.27
CA ILE A 95 2.15 6.07 -8.28
C ILE A 95 1.59 6.94 -7.14
N ILE A 96 0.73 7.92 -7.44
CA ILE A 96 0.20 8.86 -6.44
C ILE A 96 -1.06 8.33 -5.75
N SER A 97 -1.94 7.64 -6.48
CA SER A 97 -3.22 7.15 -5.93
C SER A 97 -3.04 6.19 -4.74
N ARG A 98 -2.03 5.31 -4.80
CA ARG A 98 -1.78 4.31 -3.74
C ARG A 98 -1.31 4.95 -2.40
N PRO A 99 -0.30 5.84 -2.39
CA PRO A 99 0.00 6.71 -1.26
C PRO A 99 -1.22 7.42 -0.69
N PHE A 100 -2.05 7.99 -1.57
CA PHE A 100 -3.22 8.76 -1.17
C PHE A 100 -4.27 7.88 -0.44
N ILE A 101 -4.55 6.69 -0.98
CA ILE A 101 -5.44 5.70 -0.35
C ILE A 101 -4.90 5.26 1.01
N LEU A 102 -3.59 5.05 1.14
CA LEU A 102 -2.98 4.68 2.42
C LEU A 102 -3.14 5.77 3.47
N ILE A 103 -2.79 7.00 3.13
CA ILE A 103 -2.86 8.15 4.05
C ILE A 103 -4.29 8.39 4.49
N SER A 104 -5.24 8.43 3.55
CA SER A 104 -6.67 8.64 3.85
C SER A 104 -7.21 7.54 4.76
N SER A 105 -6.86 6.28 4.48
CA SER A 105 -7.25 5.14 5.32
C SER A 105 -6.66 5.23 6.72
N VAL A 106 -5.38 5.63 6.87
CA VAL A 106 -4.74 5.81 8.18
C VAL A 106 -5.44 6.92 8.98
N ILE A 107 -5.80 8.03 8.33
CA ILE A 107 -6.52 9.14 8.97
C ILE A 107 -7.89 8.65 9.47
N ILE A 108 -8.69 8.06 8.60
CA ILE A 108 -10.05 7.59 8.93
C ILE A 108 -10.00 6.59 10.09
N LEU A 109 -9.08 5.62 10.03
CA LEU A 109 -8.93 4.61 11.07
C LEU A 109 -8.44 5.18 12.40
N SER A 110 -7.52 6.13 12.36
CA SER A 110 -7.03 6.80 13.56
C SER A 110 -8.13 7.62 14.24
N LEU A 111 -8.98 8.30 13.46
CA LEU A 111 -10.14 9.04 13.98
C LEU A 111 -11.18 8.10 14.59
N TYR A 112 -11.49 7.00 13.90
CA TYR A 112 -12.45 6.01 14.39
C TYR A 112 -12.00 5.38 15.71
N LYS A 113 -10.73 4.99 15.81
CA LYS A 113 -10.14 4.41 17.03
C LYS A 113 -10.14 5.42 18.19
N LYS A 114 -9.90 6.70 17.92
CA LYS A 114 -9.95 7.75 18.94
C LYS A 114 -11.36 7.91 19.51
N LYS A 115 -12.39 7.89 18.65
CA LYS A 115 -13.81 7.96 19.07
C LYS A 115 -14.24 6.74 19.89
N LEU A 116 -13.75 5.56 19.54
CA LEU A 116 -14.08 4.32 20.24
C LEU A 116 -13.49 4.25 21.65
N ASN A 117 -12.33 4.88 21.88
CA ASN A 117 -11.68 4.92 23.19
C ASN A 117 -12.24 6.02 24.12
N THR A 118 -13.09 6.92 23.61
CA THR A 118 -13.74 7.99 24.39
C THR A 118 -15.18 7.65 24.82
N LEU A 119 -15.71 6.52 24.35
CA LEU A 119 -16.96 5.91 24.80
C LEU A 119 -16.68 4.89 25.89
#